data_AF-A0A0A1GZK8-F1
#
_entry.id   AF-A0A0A1GZK8-F1
#
_cell.length_a   1.000
_cell.length_b   1.000
_cell.length_c   1.000
_cell.angle_alpha   90.00
_cell.angle_beta   90.00
_cell.angle_gamma   90.00
#
_symmetry.space_group_name_H-M   'P 1'
#
loop_
_entity.id
_entity.type
_entity.pdbx_description
1 polymer ?
#
loop_
_entity_poly.entity_id
_entity_poly.type
_entity_poly.pdbx_seq_one_letter_code
_entity_poly.pdbx_strand_id
1 'polypeptide(L)'
;MLSFLDMINHSLGYFNVNLKLKNQLYTIVGFVGDWYLFYVAIRFFINHAWLRGILFLLAFVVIMYAIAMNVIYYFTNKTTKLDPSPKIEKLLGGRRVGEEQKKSQPTAPAIPANGLFTNDQILPANIALNEHEQANLNRVIKQLIDQQLLIVDYNQMSEKDIISYNRKEKKPVSALRPDQTVPYFELVSTGPRLEIYIGVNQMERLAVGHLTSVGLTEISTARKNYQLFLANVFITDGPEKIAGRSQTTIVKNKPYGLNVKVAYKEKSANNRA
;
A
#
# COMPACT_ATOMS: atom_id res chain seq x y z
N MET A 1 35.66 12.57 1.09
CA MET A 1 35.23 13.98 1.18
C MET A 1 33.73 13.97 1.41
N LEU A 2 33.29 14.32 2.61
CA LEU A 2 31.87 14.40 2.98
C LEU A 2 31.23 15.57 2.20
N SER A 3 30.66 15.26 1.05
CA SER A 3 29.88 16.23 0.27
C SER A 3 28.53 16.41 0.93
N PHE A 4 28.05 17.66 1.02
CA PHE A 4 26.71 17.98 1.50
C PHE A 4 25.62 17.21 0.74
N LEU A 5 25.86 16.88 -0.54
CA LEU A 5 25.01 16.01 -1.35
C LEU A 5 24.92 14.57 -0.80
N ASP A 6 26.01 14.03 -0.26
CA ASP A 6 26.07 12.67 0.28
C ASP A 6 25.33 12.58 1.62
N MET A 7 25.41 13.64 2.42
CA MET A 7 24.63 13.79 3.66
C MET A 7 23.13 13.92 3.38
N ILE A 8 22.73 14.65 2.33
CA ILE A 8 21.32 14.74 1.90
C ILE A 8 20.84 13.40 1.37
N ASN A 9 21.63 12.71 0.54
CA ASN A 9 21.25 11.44 -0.04
C ASN A 9 21.09 10.35 1.04
N HIS A 10 21.97 10.37 2.05
CA HIS A 10 21.88 9.46 3.20
C HIS A 10 20.72 9.83 4.16
N SER A 11 20.52 11.12 4.43
CA SER A 11 19.41 11.60 5.26
C SER A 11 18.03 11.36 4.61
N LEU A 12 17.93 11.32 3.29
CA LEU A 12 16.67 11.09 2.57
C LEU A 12 16.37 9.60 2.33
N GLY A 13 17.37 8.73 2.40
CA GLY A 13 17.20 7.28 2.31
C GLY A 13 16.63 6.64 3.58
N TYR A 14 16.82 7.28 4.75
CA TYR A 14 16.43 6.73 6.05
C TYR A 14 15.02 7.13 6.50
N PHE A 15 14.44 8.16 5.89
CA PHE A 15 13.04 8.49 6.04
C PHE A 15 12.28 7.98 4.83
N ASN A 16 11.13 7.33 5.02
CA ASN A 16 10.19 7.02 3.94
C ASN A 16 9.55 8.34 3.47
N VAL A 17 10.36 9.23 2.90
CA VAL A 17 9.97 10.59 2.55
C VAL A 17 9.02 10.49 1.37
N ASN A 18 7.79 10.97 1.55
CA ASN A 18 6.77 11.08 0.51
C ASN A 18 7.42 11.59 -0.79
N LEU A 19 7.24 10.88 -1.92
CA LEU A 19 7.83 11.24 -3.23
C LEU A 19 7.60 12.72 -3.60
N LYS A 20 6.51 13.31 -3.10
CA LYS A 20 6.21 14.74 -3.22
C LYS A 20 7.33 15.64 -2.69
N LEU A 21 7.87 15.35 -1.51
CA LEU A 21 8.95 16.16 -0.90
C LEU A 21 10.27 16.00 -1.66
N LYS A 22 10.57 14.80 -2.16
CA LYS A 22 11.77 14.56 -2.99
C LYS A 22 11.70 15.37 -4.29
N ASN A 23 10.55 15.38 -4.96
CA ASN A 23 10.35 16.13 -6.20
C ASN A 23 10.27 17.66 -5.97
N GLN A 24 9.75 18.10 -4.82
CA GLN A 24 9.82 19.50 -4.40
C GLN A 24 11.26 19.96 -4.17
N LEU A 25 12.09 19.14 -3.52
CA LEU A 25 13.50 19.44 -3.30
C LEU A 25 14.27 19.54 -4.63
N TYR A 26 14.05 18.60 -5.56
CA TYR A 26 14.66 18.67 -6.89
C TYR A 26 14.21 19.91 -7.68
N THR A 27 12.96 20.35 -7.51
CA THR A 27 12.47 21.58 -8.16
C THR A 27 13.19 22.82 -7.61
N ILE A 28 13.43 22.89 -6.29
CA ILE A 28 14.18 24.00 -5.67
C ILE A 28 15.65 24.00 -6.12
N VAL A 29 16.30 22.84 -6.14
CA VAL A 29 17.69 22.71 -6.61
C VAL A 29 17.80 23.07 -8.10
N GLY A 30 16.84 22.62 -8.92
CA GLY A 30 16.74 22.97 -10.33
C GLY A 30 16.59 24.47 -10.54
N PHE A 31 15.75 25.15 -9.75
CA PHE A 31 15.57 26.60 -9.80
C PHE A 31 16.86 27.38 -9.52
N VAL A 32 17.62 26.96 -8.51
CA VAL A 32 18.92 27.59 -8.20
C VAL A 32 19.93 27.36 -9.33
N GLY A 33 19.97 26.15 -9.88
CA GLY A 33 20.85 25.81 -11.00
C GLY A 33 20.52 26.57 -12.28
N ASP A 34 19.24 26.76 -12.57
CA ASP A 34 18.76 27.49 -13.74
C ASP A 34 19.10 28.99 -13.65
N TRP A 35 19.00 29.57 -12.45
CA TRP A 35 19.42 30.95 -12.21
C TRP A 35 20.92 31.18 -12.44
N TYR A 36 21.75 30.16 -12.14
CA TYR A 36 23.17 30.19 -12.46
C TYR A 36 23.40 30.13 -13.99
N LEU A 37 22.58 29.37 -14.71
CA LEU A 37 22.65 29.26 -16.17
C LEU A 37 22.32 30.60 -16.85
N PHE A 38 21.37 31.35 -16.29
CA PHE A 38 21.09 32.74 -16.68
C PHE A 38 22.28 33.67 -16.44
N TYR A 39 22.93 33.57 -15.28
CA TYR A 39 24.14 34.35 -14.98
C TYR A 39 25.27 34.07 -15.98
N VAL A 40 25.49 32.80 -16.33
CA VAL A 40 26.48 32.39 -17.33
C VAL A 40 26.12 32.94 -18.71
N ALA A 41 24.84 32.94 -19.09
CA ALA A 41 24.39 33.53 -20.36
C ALA A 41 24.76 35.02 -20.45
N ILE A 42 24.51 35.80 -19.39
CA ILE A 42 24.89 37.23 -19.33
C ILE A 42 26.40 37.41 -19.46
N ARG A 43 27.20 36.59 -18.76
CA ARG A 43 28.67 36.61 -18.87
C ARG A 43 29.15 36.38 -20.32
N PHE A 44 28.50 35.49 -21.07
CA PHE A 44 28.84 35.27 -22.49
C PHE A 44 28.45 36.43 -23.40
N PHE A 45 27.36 37.15 -23.10
CA PHE A 45 27.01 38.38 -23.82
C PHE A 45 28.04 39.49 -23.58
N ILE A 46 28.51 39.65 -22.34
CA ILE A 46 29.58 40.59 -21.98
C ILE A 46 30.89 40.22 -22.70
N ASN A 47 31.18 38.93 -22.88
CA ASN A 47 32.37 38.43 -23.57
C ASN A 47 32.23 38.38 -25.11
N HIS A 48 31.27 39.10 -25.69
CA HIS A 48 30.97 39.14 -27.13
C HIS A 48 30.71 37.78 -27.81
N ALA A 49 30.53 36.71 -27.05
CA ALA A 49 30.28 35.36 -27.55
C ALA A 49 28.77 35.11 -27.70
N TRP A 50 28.13 35.89 -28.58
CA TRP A 50 26.67 35.99 -28.68
C TRP A 50 25.98 34.67 -29.01
N LEU A 51 26.55 33.85 -29.90
CA LEU A 51 25.96 32.55 -30.25
C LEU A 51 25.86 31.63 -29.03
N ARG A 52 26.90 31.58 -28.19
CA ARG A 52 26.90 30.77 -26.96
C ARG A 52 25.96 31.36 -25.93
N GLY A 53 25.95 32.69 -25.76
CA GLY A 53 25.03 33.38 -24.87
C GLY A 53 23.56 33.11 -25.20
N ILE A 54 23.19 33.14 -26.48
CA ILE A 54 21.84 32.84 -26.95
C ILE A 54 21.44 31.38 -26.67
N LEU A 55 22.35 30.42 -26.88
CA LEU A 55 22.08 29.01 -26.60
C LEU A 55 21.83 28.75 -25.10
N PHE A 56 22.64 29.35 -24.23
CA PHE A 56 22.44 29.24 -22.78
C PHE A 56 21.15 29.96 -22.33
N LEU A 57 20.82 31.10 -22.94
CA LEU A 57 19.58 31.81 -22.65
C LEU A 57 18.34 31.02 -23.10
N LEU A 58 18.41 30.33 -24.25
CA LEU A 58 17.34 29.45 -24.70
C LEU A 58 17.18 28.25 -23.77
N ALA A 59 18.29 27.62 -23.37
CA ALA A 59 18.27 26.53 -22.39
C ALA A 59 17.65 26.96 -21.05
N PHE A 60 18.00 28.15 -20.56
CA PHE A 60 17.37 28.76 -19.38
C PHE A 60 15.86 28.87 -19.54
N VAL A 61 15.35 29.43 -20.63
CA VAL A 61 13.89 29.58 -20.85
C VAL A 61 13.17 28.23 -20.85
N VAL A 62 13.76 27.20 -21.45
CA VAL A 62 13.17 25.85 -21.51
C VAL A 62 13.15 25.19 -20.12
N ILE A 63 14.25 25.27 -19.38
CA ILE A 63 14.36 24.68 -18.05
C ILE A 63 13.48 25.45 -17.05
N MET A 64 13.48 26.78 -17.11
CA MET A 64 12.61 27.66 -16.32
C MET A 64 11.13 27.34 -16.53
N TYR A 65 10.74 27.09 -17.79
CA TYR A 65 9.39 26.66 -18.12
C TYR A 65 9.04 25.30 -17.48
N ALA A 66 9.95 24.33 -17.54
CA ALA A 66 9.75 23.03 -16.90
C ALA A 66 9.66 23.15 -15.37
N ILE A 67 10.48 24.00 -14.75
CA ILE A 67 10.46 24.28 -13.31
C ILE A 67 9.13 24.93 -12.92
N ALA A 68 8.66 25.94 -13.67
CA ALA A 68 7.37 26.57 -13.41
C ALA A 68 6.22 25.55 -13.46
N MET A 69 6.27 24.60 -14.40
CA MET A 69 5.26 23.55 -14.50
C MET A 69 5.33 22.55 -13.35
N ASN A 70 6.53 22.19 -12.89
CA ASN A 70 6.72 21.40 -11.67
C ASN A 70 6.24 22.14 -10.42
N VAL A 71 6.48 23.45 -10.31
CA VAL A 71 5.98 24.26 -9.19
C VAL A 71 4.46 24.26 -9.18
N ILE A 72 3.81 24.48 -10.32
CA ILE A 72 2.35 24.41 -10.42
C ILE A 72 1.87 23.02 -10.02
N TYR A 73 2.45 21.95 -10.56
CA TYR A 73 2.01 20.57 -10.30
C TYR A 73 2.19 20.13 -8.83
N TYR A 74 3.34 20.45 -8.21
CA TYR A 74 3.68 19.98 -6.86
C TYR A 74 3.23 20.92 -5.74
N PHE A 75 3.08 22.22 -6.00
CA PHE A 75 2.64 23.20 -5.00
C PHE A 75 1.20 23.68 -5.18
N THR A 76 0.59 23.54 -6.36
CA THR A 76 -0.80 23.94 -6.62
C THR A 76 -1.64 22.74 -7.08
N ASN A 77 -2.72 22.41 -6.38
CA ASN A 77 -3.65 21.33 -6.78
C ASN A 77 -4.52 21.69 -8.03
N LYS A 78 -3.95 22.37 -9.03
CA LYS A 78 -4.63 22.72 -10.29
C LYS A 78 -3.78 22.30 -11.49
N THR A 79 -4.39 21.51 -12.37
CA THR A 79 -3.85 21.21 -13.71
C THR A 79 -4.24 22.34 -14.66
N THR A 80 -3.26 23.11 -15.11
CA THR A 80 -3.48 24.22 -16.06
C THR A 80 -3.55 23.68 -17.49
N LYS A 81 -4.49 24.18 -18.31
CA LYS A 81 -4.74 23.80 -19.72
C LYS A 81 -3.55 23.97 -20.69
N LEU A 82 -2.42 24.50 -20.23
CA LEU A 82 -1.23 24.85 -21.02
C LEU A 82 -0.08 23.84 -20.81
N ASP A 83 -0.40 22.57 -20.53
CA ASP A 83 0.60 21.52 -20.33
C ASP A 83 0.98 20.83 -21.67
N PRO A 84 2.21 21.00 -22.19
CA PRO A 84 2.70 20.32 -23.38
C PRO A 84 3.23 18.91 -23.08
N SER A 85 3.27 18.48 -21.82
CA SER A 85 3.66 17.14 -21.39
C SER A 85 3.06 15.99 -22.23
N PRO A 86 1.75 15.98 -22.60
CA PRO A 86 1.18 14.90 -23.41
C PRO A 86 1.66 14.88 -24.87
N LYS A 87 2.20 16.00 -25.40
CA LYS A 87 2.75 16.05 -26.77
C LYS A 87 4.20 15.58 -26.83
N ILE A 88 4.96 15.82 -25.76
CA ILE A 88 6.37 15.40 -25.63
C ILE A 88 6.45 13.89 -25.32
N GLU A 89 5.55 13.35 -24.48
CA GLU A 89 5.42 11.90 -24.23
C GLU A 89 5.17 11.09 -25.51
N LYS A 90 4.34 11.62 -26.41
CA LYS A 90 3.95 10.94 -27.66
C LYS A 90 5.07 10.89 -28.70
N LEU A 91 6.02 11.83 -28.64
CA LEU A 91 7.14 11.93 -29.58
C LEU A 91 8.37 11.13 -29.12
N LEU A 92 8.59 11.02 -27.80
CA LEU A 92 9.74 10.27 -27.24
C LEU A 92 9.47 8.78 -27.01
N GLY A 93 8.29 8.26 -27.37
CA GLY A 93 7.93 6.86 -27.10
C GLY A 93 7.94 6.51 -25.61
N GLY A 94 7.69 7.51 -24.77
CA GLY A 94 7.93 7.45 -23.33
C GLY A 94 6.79 6.79 -22.58
N ARG A 95 7.14 5.68 -21.90
CA ARG A 95 6.42 5.05 -20.79
C ARG A 95 5.80 6.11 -19.89
N ARG A 96 4.48 6.00 -19.62
CA ARG A 96 3.73 6.94 -18.80
C ARG A 96 4.44 7.18 -17.47
N VAL A 97 4.92 8.41 -17.25
CA VAL A 97 5.56 8.80 -15.97
C VAL A 97 4.51 8.89 -14.84
N GLY A 98 3.23 8.71 -15.16
CA GLY A 98 2.13 8.50 -14.20
C GLY A 98 1.78 7.03 -13.88
N GLU A 99 2.39 6.03 -14.53
CA GLU A 99 2.09 4.60 -14.24
C GLU A 99 3.04 3.97 -13.21
N GLU A 100 4.24 4.52 -13.01
CA GLU A 100 5.14 4.04 -11.94
C GLU A 100 4.64 4.39 -10.54
N GLN A 101 3.80 5.43 -10.40
CA GLN A 101 3.17 5.79 -9.14
C GLN A 101 1.96 4.91 -8.77
N LYS A 102 1.46 4.09 -9.71
CA LYS A 102 0.37 3.13 -9.42
C LYS A 102 0.85 1.73 -9.04
N LYS A 103 2.16 1.46 -9.05
CA LYS A 103 2.70 0.10 -8.78
C LYS A 103 3.73 -0.01 -7.66
N SER A 104 4.02 1.07 -6.96
CA SER A 104 4.86 1.02 -5.75
C SER A 104 4.02 1.24 -4.50
N GLN A 105 2.85 0.60 -4.44
CA GLN A 105 2.31 0.25 -3.12
C GLN A 105 3.34 -0.71 -2.52
N PRO A 106 3.80 -0.50 -1.26
CA PRO A 106 4.32 -1.63 -0.53
C PRO A 106 3.14 -2.60 -0.46
N THR A 107 3.12 -3.57 -1.37
CA THR A 107 2.41 -4.81 -1.19
C THR A 107 2.78 -5.19 0.24
N ALA A 108 1.77 -5.34 1.12
CA ALA A 108 2.00 -5.97 2.40
C ALA A 108 2.93 -7.17 2.11
N PRO A 109 4.10 -7.28 2.79
CA PRO A 109 5.06 -8.32 2.48
C PRO A 109 4.23 -9.59 2.34
N ALA A 110 4.25 -10.21 1.16
CA ALA A 110 3.52 -11.42 0.92
C ALA A 110 4.23 -12.45 1.79
N ILE A 111 3.85 -12.52 3.07
CA ILE A 111 4.36 -13.49 4.00
C ILE A 111 3.92 -14.80 3.36
N PRO A 112 4.88 -15.60 2.83
CA PRO A 112 4.54 -16.83 2.18
C PRO A 112 3.74 -17.66 3.20
N ALA A 113 2.76 -18.40 2.69
CA ALA A 113 2.05 -19.38 3.49
C ALA A 113 3.06 -20.15 4.34
N ASN A 114 2.70 -20.45 5.60
CA ASN A 114 3.51 -21.31 6.45
C ASN A 114 3.57 -22.72 5.82
N GLY A 115 4.45 -22.93 4.83
CA GLY A 115 4.66 -24.21 4.14
C GLY A 115 4.79 -24.13 2.61
N LEU A 116 5.53 -25.09 2.05
CA LEU A 116 5.68 -25.39 0.62
C LEU A 116 4.40 -26.05 0.06
N PHE A 117 3.26 -25.34 0.06
CA PHE A 117 2.02 -25.86 -0.50
C PHE A 117 1.83 -25.38 -1.93
N THR A 118 1.52 -26.32 -2.84
CA THR A 118 1.14 -26.00 -4.22
C THR A 118 -0.30 -25.48 -4.24
N ASN A 119 -0.58 -24.51 -5.13
CA ASN A 119 -1.88 -23.78 -5.18
C ASN A 119 -3.10 -24.70 -5.37
N ASP A 120 -2.91 -25.89 -5.93
CA ASP A 120 -3.93 -26.91 -6.15
C ASP A 120 -4.45 -27.56 -4.86
N GLN A 121 -3.76 -27.37 -3.73
CA GLN A 121 -4.12 -27.94 -2.43
C GLN A 121 -4.68 -26.90 -1.45
N ILE A 122 -5.04 -25.70 -1.93
CA ILE A 122 -5.50 -24.59 -1.10
C ILE A 122 -6.97 -24.27 -1.40
N LEU A 123 -7.80 -24.30 -0.36
CA LEU A 123 -9.24 -24.01 -0.44
C LEU A 123 -9.63 -22.85 0.48
N PRO A 124 -10.62 -22.02 0.09
CA PRO A 124 -11.20 -21.03 1.00
C PRO A 124 -11.92 -21.75 2.15
N ALA A 125 -11.92 -21.16 3.33
CA ALA A 125 -12.61 -21.71 4.49
C ALA A 125 -13.59 -20.71 5.10
N ASN A 126 -14.71 -21.24 5.59
CA ASN A 126 -15.68 -20.48 6.35
C ASN A 126 -15.31 -20.51 7.83
N ILE A 127 -15.52 -19.38 8.48
CA ILE A 127 -15.11 -19.13 9.86
C ILE A 127 -16.31 -18.58 10.61
N ALA A 128 -16.51 -19.05 11.82
CA ALA A 128 -17.41 -18.44 12.77
C ALA A 128 -16.60 -17.81 13.91
N LEU A 129 -17.09 -16.67 14.39
CA LEU A 129 -16.52 -15.95 15.53
C LEU A 129 -17.58 -15.86 16.61
N ASN A 130 -17.22 -16.25 17.83
CA ASN A 130 -18.01 -15.97 19.02
C ASN A 130 -17.61 -14.62 19.65
N GLU A 131 -18.34 -14.17 20.67
CA GLU A 131 -18.08 -12.85 21.29
C GLU A 131 -16.66 -12.73 21.91
N HIS A 132 -16.15 -13.81 22.52
CA HIS A 132 -14.81 -13.84 23.10
C HIS A 132 -13.72 -13.82 22.01
N GLU A 133 -13.91 -14.58 20.93
CA GLU A 133 -13.04 -14.63 19.75
C GLU A 133 -13.02 -13.27 19.03
N GLN A 134 -14.18 -12.61 18.90
CA GLN A 134 -14.26 -11.27 18.34
C GLN A 134 -13.51 -10.25 19.20
N ALA A 135 -13.65 -10.33 20.53
CA ALA A 135 -12.90 -9.47 21.45
C ALA A 135 -11.38 -9.72 21.36
N ASN A 136 -10.97 -10.98 21.25
CA ASN A 136 -9.57 -11.35 21.02
C ASN A 136 -9.05 -10.82 19.68
N LEU A 137 -9.82 -10.99 18.60
CA LEU A 137 -9.48 -10.47 17.28
C LEU A 137 -9.26 -8.95 17.32
N ASN A 138 -10.15 -8.22 17.99
CA ASN A 138 -10.02 -6.77 18.16
C ASN A 138 -8.73 -6.40 18.93
N ARG A 139 -8.33 -7.17 19.96
CA ARG A 139 -7.07 -6.95 20.68
C ARG A 139 -5.85 -7.20 19.80
N VAL A 140 -5.84 -8.31 19.07
CA VAL A 140 -4.74 -8.66 18.15
C VAL A 140 -4.60 -7.60 17.06
N ILE A 141 -5.70 -7.19 16.43
CA ILE A 141 -5.68 -6.15 15.40
C ILE A 141 -5.14 -4.84 15.97
N LYS A 142 -5.55 -4.44 17.17
CA LYS A 142 -5.01 -3.25 17.82
C LYS A 142 -3.49 -3.35 18.00
N GLN A 143 -2.98 -4.46 18.51
CA GLN A 143 -1.53 -4.68 18.66
C GLN A 143 -0.79 -4.62 17.32
N LEU A 144 -1.35 -5.24 16.27
CA LEU A 144 -0.76 -5.21 14.94
C LEU A 144 -0.74 -3.81 14.33
N ILE A 145 -1.77 -2.99 14.56
CA ILE A 145 -1.81 -1.58 14.13
C ILE A 145 -0.78 -0.76 14.91
N ASP A 146 -0.72 -0.93 16.22
CA ASP A 146 0.21 -0.20 17.11
C ASP A 146 1.67 -0.48 16.72
N GLN A 147 1.97 -1.69 16.27
CA GLN A 147 3.29 -2.10 15.77
C GLN A 147 3.50 -1.84 14.27
N GLN A 148 2.57 -1.16 13.60
CA GLN A 148 2.63 -0.83 12.16
C GLN A 148 2.68 -2.06 11.23
N LEU A 149 2.25 -3.22 11.73
CA LEU A 149 2.13 -4.47 10.96
C LEU A 149 0.82 -4.52 10.18
N LEU A 150 -0.21 -3.81 10.63
CA LEU A 150 -1.43 -3.52 9.87
C LEU A 150 -1.55 -2.03 9.58
N ILE A 151 -1.89 -1.70 8.33
CA ILE A 151 -2.02 -0.33 7.84
C ILE A 151 -3.51 0.06 7.79
N VAL A 152 -3.86 1.11 8.52
CA VAL A 152 -5.23 1.65 8.62
C VAL A 152 -5.22 3.10 8.15
N ASP A 153 -5.32 3.31 6.84
CA ASP A 153 -5.17 4.63 6.21
C ASP A 153 -6.23 4.95 5.15
N TYR A 154 -7.31 4.17 5.07
CA TYR A 154 -8.38 4.33 4.06
C TYR A 154 -7.82 4.35 2.63
N ASN A 155 -6.80 3.53 2.36
CA ASN A 155 -6.08 3.49 1.09
C ASN A 155 -5.49 4.87 0.69
N GLN A 156 -5.10 5.69 1.68
CA GLN A 156 -4.58 7.05 1.51
C GLN A 156 -5.54 8.04 0.82
N MET A 157 -6.83 7.72 0.78
CA MET A 157 -7.83 8.61 0.17
C MET A 157 -8.10 9.81 1.07
N SER A 158 -8.13 11.02 0.49
CA SER A 158 -8.58 12.20 1.22
C SER A 158 -10.10 12.15 1.45
N GLU A 159 -10.62 12.93 2.40
CA GLU A 159 -12.08 12.97 2.65
C GLU A 159 -12.89 13.30 1.39
N LYS A 160 -12.37 14.20 0.55
CA LYS A 160 -13.00 14.59 -0.71
C LYS A 160 -13.03 13.42 -1.69
N ASP A 161 -11.96 12.63 -1.75
CA ASP A 161 -11.87 11.44 -2.59
C ASP A 161 -12.84 10.35 -2.09
N ILE A 162 -12.89 10.13 -0.78
CA ILE A 162 -13.81 9.18 -0.14
C ILE A 162 -15.26 9.55 -0.47
N ILE A 163 -15.64 10.84 -0.34
CA ILE A 163 -16.99 11.30 -0.65
C ILE A 163 -17.31 11.09 -2.13
N SER A 164 -16.37 11.44 -3.01
CA SER A 164 -16.55 11.31 -4.47
C SER A 164 -16.69 9.84 -4.88
N TYR A 165 -15.84 8.97 -4.33
CA TYR A 165 -15.88 7.53 -4.52
C TYR A 165 -17.20 6.92 -4.04
N ASN A 166 -17.61 7.22 -2.80
CA ASN A 166 -18.86 6.73 -2.22
C ASN A 166 -20.08 7.15 -3.05
N ARG A 167 -20.12 8.39 -3.53
CA ARG A 167 -21.25 8.88 -4.36
C ARG A 167 -21.31 8.20 -5.73
N LYS A 168 -20.16 7.90 -6.33
CA LYS A 168 -20.07 7.26 -7.65
C LYS A 168 -20.33 5.76 -7.59
N GLU A 169 -19.60 5.06 -6.72
CA GLU A 169 -19.60 3.60 -6.65
C GLU A 169 -20.62 3.04 -5.66
N LYS A 170 -21.23 3.91 -4.83
CA LYS A 170 -22.18 3.54 -3.75
C LYS A 170 -21.60 2.52 -2.77
N LYS A 171 -20.27 2.53 -2.59
CA LYS A 171 -19.52 1.60 -1.73
C LYS A 171 -18.77 2.36 -0.63
N PRO A 172 -18.78 1.84 0.61
CA PRO A 172 -17.98 2.38 1.71
C PRO A 172 -16.49 2.17 1.45
N VAL A 173 -15.65 2.98 2.10
CA VAL A 173 -14.19 2.83 2.07
C VAL A 173 -13.72 2.24 3.39
N SER A 174 -13.19 1.01 3.35
CA SER A 174 -12.62 0.34 4.52
C SER A 174 -11.37 1.06 5.03
N ALA A 175 -11.20 1.10 6.35
CA ALA A 175 -10.02 1.69 6.97
C ALA A 175 -8.77 0.84 6.74
N LEU A 176 -8.92 -0.48 6.83
CA LEU A 176 -7.89 -1.46 6.46
C LEU A 176 -7.74 -1.53 4.93
N ARG A 177 -6.49 -1.61 4.45
CA ARG A 177 -6.21 -2.00 3.07
C ARG A 177 -6.60 -3.47 2.82
N PRO A 178 -6.99 -3.84 1.59
CA PRO A 178 -7.31 -5.23 1.25
C PRO A 178 -6.08 -6.15 1.38
N ASP A 179 -6.36 -7.44 1.62
CA ASP A 179 -5.39 -8.54 1.57
C ASP A 179 -4.14 -8.38 2.44
N GLN A 180 -4.26 -7.70 3.59
CA GLN A 180 -3.18 -7.61 4.56
C GLN A 180 -2.97 -8.94 5.28
N THR A 181 -1.76 -9.49 5.17
CA THR A 181 -1.35 -10.72 5.84
C THR A 181 -1.02 -10.46 7.31
N VAL A 182 -1.35 -11.43 8.16
CA VAL A 182 -0.93 -11.39 9.56
C VAL A 182 0.45 -12.05 9.75
N PRO A 183 1.29 -11.55 10.69
CA PRO A 183 2.64 -12.06 10.90
C PRO A 183 2.70 -13.51 11.36
N TYR A 184 1.80 -13.88 12.27
CA TYR A 184 1.74 -15.22 12.82
C TYR A 184 0.30 -15.73 12.87
N PHE A 185 0.12 -16.95 12.39
CA PHE A 185 -1.14 -17.67 12.47
C PHE A 185 -0.91 -19.17 12.62
N GLU A 186 -1.77 -19.84 13.39
CA GLU A 186 -1.72 -21.30 13.59
C GLU A 186 -3.13 -21.89 13.72
N LEU A 187 -3.30 -23.12 13.23
CA LEU A 187 -4.51 -23.90 13.43
C LEU A 187 -4.31 -24.86 14.61
N VAL A 188 -5.15 -24.73 15.64
CA VAL A 188 -5.08 -25.57 16.84
C VAL A 188 -6.33 -26.41 16.96
N SER A 189 -6.17 -27.71 17.25
CA SER A 189 -7.28 -28.62 17.48
C SER A 189 -7.69 -28.63 18.95
N THR A 190 -8.73 -27.87 19.29
CA THR A 190 -9.34 -27.84 20.63
C THR A 190 -10.57 -28.75 20.64
N GLY A 191 -10.35 -30.05 20.89
CA GLY A 191 -11.40 -31.07 20.90
C GLY A 191 -12.15 -31.15 19.56
N PRO A 192 -13.48 -30.90 19.52
CA PRO A 192 -14.25 -30.98 18.28
C PRO A 192 -13.99 -29.80 17.33
N ARG A 193 -13.45 -28.67 17.81
CA ARG A 193 -13.24 -27.46 17.02
C ARG A 193 -11.82 -27.35 16.49
N LEU A 194 -11.67 -26.67 15.36
CA LEU A 194 -10.37 -26.18 14.88
C LEU A 194 -10.36 -24.67 15.06
N GLU A 195 -9.57 -24.21 16.01
CA GLU A 195 -9.42 -22.82 16.39
C GLU A 195 -8.26 -22.18 15.63
N ILE A 196 -8.48 -20.95 15.19
CA ILE A 196 -7.50 -20.13 14.52
C ILE A 196 -6.88 -19.21 15.57
N TYR A 197 -5.58 -19.30 15.72
CA TYR A 197 -4.79 -18.40 16.54
C TYR A 197 -4.08 -17.40 15.65
N ILE A 198 -4.12 -16.13 16.00
CA ILE A 198 -3.38 -15.04 15.34
C ILE A 198 -2.63 -14.25 16.41
N GLY A 199 -1.44 -13.76 16.06
CA GLY A 199 -0.68 -12.86 16.92
C GLY A 199 0.42 -12.14 16.16
N VAL A 200 1.16 -11.30 16.90
CA VAL A 200 2.44 -10.75 16.44
C VAL A 200 3.47 -11.88 16.28
N ASN A 201 3.43 -12.86 17.20
CA ASN A 201 4.30 -14.02 17.25
C ASN A 201 3.58 -15.19 17.97
N GLN A 202 4.27 -16.33 18.11
CA GLN A 202 3.73 -17.53 18.74
C GLN A 202 3.40 -17.37 20.24
N MET A 203 4.10 -16.50 20.96
CA MET A 203 3.90 -16.30 22.41
C MET A 203 2.69 -15.40 22.71
N GLU A 204 2.41 -14.45 21.82
CA GLU A 204 1.35 -13.44 21.97
C GLU A 204 0.10 -13.76 21.13
N ARG A 205 -0.07 -15.02 20.75
CA ARG A 205 -1.21 -15.46 19.93
C ARG A 205 -2.48 -15.61 20.77
N LEU A 206 -3.61 -15.20 20.21
CA LEU A 206 -4.94 -15.40 20.81
C LEU A 206 -5.84 -16.18 19.85
N ALA A 207 -6.80 -16.93 20.41
CA ALA A 207 -7.86 -17.57 19.63
C ALA A 207 -8.83 -16.50 19.12
N VAL A 208 -8.95 -16.38 17.79
CA VAL A 208 -9.70 -15.31 17.12
C VAL A 208 -10.89 -15.80 16.31
N GLY A 209 -11.07 -17.12 16.19
CA GLY A 209 -12.17 -17.71 15.45
C GLY A 209 -11.99 -19.22 15.31
N HIS A 210 -13.00 -19.88 14.75
CA HIS A 210 -12.94 -21.32 14.49
C HIS A 210 -13.50 -21.67 13.11
N LEU A 211 -12.93 -22.72 12.51
CA LEU A 211 -13.35 -23.21 11.19
C LEU A 211 -14.70 -23.93 11.27
N THR A 212 -15.61 -23.58 10.37
CA THR A 212 -16.89 -24.29 10.18
C THR A 212 -16.84 -25.21 8.96
N SER A 213 -16.31 -24.73 7.84
CA SER A 213 -16.15 -25.52 6.62
C SER A 213 -14.88 -25.16 5.85
N VAL A 214 -14.40 -26.11 5.03
CA VAL A 214 -13.31 -25.90 4.06
C VAL A 214 -13.85 -26.23 2.68
N GLY A 215 -13.84 -25.25 1.78
CA GLY A 215 -14.60 -25.30 0.54
C GLY A 215 -16.08 -25.59 0.83
N LEU A 216 -16.62 -26.63 0.21
CA LEU A 216 -17.99 -27.09 0.41
C LEU A 216 -18.11 -28.19 1.48
N THR A 217 -17.02 -28.53 2.17
CA THR A 217 -16.99 -29.66 3.13
C THR A 217 -17.00 -29.15 4.56
N GLU A 218 -17.94 -29.63 5.36
CA GLU A 218 -18.00 -29.39 6.81
C GLU A 218 -16.73 -29.86 7.52
N ILE A 219 -16.30 -29.12 8.55
CA ILE A 219 -15.02 -29.36 9.21
C ILE A 219 -14.94 -30.75 9.87
N SER A 220 -16.06 -31.24 10.39
CA SER A 220 -16.16 -32.56 11.02
C SER A 220 -15.87 -33.70 10.05
N THR A 221 -16.24 -33.55 8.77
CA THR A 221 -15.96 -34.50 7.69
C THR A 221 -14.56 -34.29 7.12
N ALA A 222 -14.18 -33.05 6.86
CA ALA A 222 -12.86 -32.71 6.31
C ALA A 222 -11.73 -33.25 7.21
N ARG A 223 -11.85 -33.10 8.53
CA ARG A 223 -10.87 -33.60 9.51
C ARG A 223 -10.73 -35.11 9.55
N LYS A 224 -11.73 -35.89 9.11
CA LYS A 224 -11.62 -37.35 9.10
C LYS A 224 -10.68 -37.80 8.00
N ASN A 225 -10.84 -37.23 6.81
CA ASN A 225 -10.17 -37.68 5.59
C ASN A 225 -8.85 -36.93 5.32
N TYR A 226 -8.72 -35.70 5.82
CA TYR A 226 -7.61 -34.81 5.51
C TYR A 226 -6.92 -34.26 6.77
N GLN A 227 -5.65 -33.97 6.65
CA GLN A 227 -4.90 -33.07 7.52
C GLN A 227 -5.04 -31.66 6.97
N LEU A 228 -5.42 -30.71 7.83
CA LEU A 228 -5.70 -29.33 7.45
C LEU A 228 -4.66 -28.41 8.07
N PHE A 229 -4.17 -27.45 7.29
CA PHE A 229 -3.19 -26.45 7.70
C PHE A 229 -3.66 -25.07 7.23
N LEU A 230 -3.38 -24.02 7.98
CA LEU A 230 -3.61 -22.66 7.47
C LEU A 230 -2.56 -22.35 6.40
N ALA A 231 -3.01 -21.98 5.21
CA ALA A 231 -2.14 -21.45 4.17
C ALA A 231 -1.95 -19.95 4.38
N ASN A 232 -3.04 -19.18 4.38
CA ASN A 232 -3.00 -17.74 4.57
C ASN A 232 -4.19 -17.28 5.41
N VAL A 233 -3.95 -16.22 6.19
CA VAL A 233 -4.99 -15.52 6.95
C VAL A 233 -4.93 -14.04 6.65
N PHE A 234 -6.04 -13.49 6.16
CA PHE A 234 -6.20 -12.08 5.87
C PHE A 234 -7.22 -11.47 6.82
N ILE A 235 -6.93 -10.28 7.33
CA ILE A 235 -7.91 -9.50 8.08
C ILE A 235 -8.84 -8.80 7.08
N THR A 236 -10.14 -8.95 7.28
CA THR A 236 -11.17 -8.28 6.47
C THR A 236 -12.06 -7.38 7.32
N ASP A 237 -12.89 -6.60 6.65
CA ASP A 237 -13.88 -5.73 7.29
C ASP A 237 -13.24 -4.69 8.23
N GLY A 238 -13.91 -4.34 9.32
CA GLY A 238 -13.49 -3.25 10.21
C GLY A 238 -14.12 -1.90 9.90
N PRO A 239 -13.74 -0.85 10.66
CA PRO A 239 -14.29 0.50 10.51
C PRO A 239 -14.24 0.99 9.07
N GLU A 240 -15.33 1.58 8.61
CA GLU A 240 -15.47 2.06 7.24
C GLU A 240 -15.92 3.53 7.23
N LYS A 241 -15.52 4.27 6.20
CA LYS A 241 -15.94 5.65 5.98
C LYS A 241 -16.95 5.73 4.84
N ILE A 242 -18.04 6.45 5.11
CA ILE A 242 -19.10 6.76 4.14
C ILE A 242 -19.25 8.27 3.97
N ALA A 243 -19.82 8.68 2.84
CA ALA A 243 -20.13 10.08 2.57
C ALA A 243 -21.23 10.61 3.49
N GLY A 244 -20.97 11.72 4.17
CA GLY A 244 -21.97 12.46 4.94
C GLY A 244 -22.84 13.39 4.08
N ARG A 245 -23.74 14.12 4.75
CA ARG A 245 -24.68 15.08 4.12
C ARG A 245 -23.97 16.37 3.67
N SER A 246 -23.07 16.90 4.49
CA SER A 246 -22.13 17.97 4.14
C SER A 246 -20.82 17.37 3.61
N GLN A 247 -19.83 18.17 3.19
CA GLN A 247 -18.53 17.68 2.70
C GLN A 247 -17.67 16.96 3.78
N THR A 248 -18.29 16.15 4.62
CA THR A 248 -17.69 15.40 5.71
C THR A 248 -17.87 13.91 5.48
N THR A 249 -17.02 13.11 6.13
CA THR A 249 -17.16 11.65 6.16
C THR A 249 -17.76 11.21 7.50
N ILE A 250 -18.50 10.11 7.50
CA ILE A 250 -19.01 9.46 8.71
C ILE A 250 -18.29 8.13 8.86
N VAL A 251 -17.74 7.88 10.05
CA VAL A 251 -17.15 6.58 10.40
C VAL A 251 -18.27 5.66 10.87
N LYS A 252 -18.45 4.55 10.17
CA LYS A 252 -19.33 3.47 10.58
C LYS A 252 -18.49 2.36 11.17
N ASN A 253 -18.78 2.02 12.41
CA ASN A 253 -18.07 0.94 13.09
C ASN A 253 -18.65 -0.41 12.64
N LYS A 254 -17.82 -1.22 12.00
CA LYS A 254 -18.15 -2.59 11.59
C LYS A 254 -17.14 -3.53 12.26
N PRO A 255 -17.55 -4.69 12.79
CA PRO A 255 -16.62 -5.65 13.36
C PRO A 255 -15.61 -6.12 12.30
N TYR A 256 -14.40 -6.45 12.76
CA TYR A 256 -13.39 -7.07 11.92
C TYR A 256 -13.76 -8.52 11.63
N GLY A 257 -13.44 -8.96 10.42
CA GLY A 257 -13.62 -10.31 9.93
C GLY A 257 -12.29 -10.97 9.56
N LEU A 258 -12.36 -12.23 9.17
CA LEU A 258 -11.22 -13.02 8.74
C LEU A 258 -11.56 -13.68 7.39
N ASN A 259 -10.59 -13.70 6.50
CA ASN A 259 -10.61 -14.52 5.29
C ASN A 259 -9.44 -15.48 5.33
N VAL A 260 -9.76 -16.77 5.40
CA VAL A 260 -8.78 -17.83 5.63
C VAL A 260 -8.74 -18.77 4.44
N LYS A 261 -7.52 -19.09 4.03
CA LYS A 261 -7.22 -20.14 3.08
C LYS A 261 -6.58 -21.30 3.82
N VAL A 262 -7.10 -22.50 3.59
CA VAL A 262 -6.66 -23.74 4.24
C VAL A 262 -6.01 -24.63 3.18
N ALA A 263 -4.79 -25.08 3.46
CA ALA A 263 -4.16 -26.16 2.74
C ALA A 263 -4.64 -27.50 3.30
N TYR A 264 -4.81 -28.50 2.44
CA TYR A 264 -5.19 -29.85 2.87
C TYR A 264 -4.26 -30.91 2.30
N LYS A 265 -4.08 -31.98 3.05
CA LYS A 265 -3.35 -33.18 2.64
C LYS A 265 -4.15 -34.41 2.98
N GLU A 266 -4.29 -35.36 2.05
CA GLU A 266 -4.92 -36.64 2.34
C GLU A 266 -4.17 -37.38 3.45
N LYS A 267 -4.93 -37.95 4.39
CA LYS A 267 -4.34 -38.89 5.35
C LYS A 267 -4.03 -40.18 4.63
N SER A 268 -2.76 -40.41 4.32
CA SER A 268 -2.31 -41.69 3.79
C SER A 268 -2.73 -42.82 4.74
N ALA A 269 -3.33 -43.88 4.19
CA ALA A 269 -3.89 -45.01 4.93
C ALA A 269 -2.88 -45.84 5.75
N ASN A 270 -1.60 -45.42 5.81
CA ASN A 270 -0.49 -46.19 6.37
C ASN A 270 -0.10 -45.83 7.81
N ASN A 271 -0.92 -45.02 8.51
CA ASN A 271 -0.72 -44.66 9.93
C ASN A 271 -1.75 -45.32 10.87
N ARG A 272 -2.20 -46.52 10.50
CA ARG A 272 -2.86 -47.47 11.42
C ARG A 272 -1.87 -48.60 11.68
N ALA A 273 -0.93 -48.38 12.58
CA ALA A 273 -0.15 -49.41 13.25
C ALA A 273 -0.15 -49.08 14.74
#